data_AF-A0A1S1LZJ0-F1
#
_entry.id   AF-A0A1S1LZJ0-F1
#
_cell.length_a   1.000
_cell.length_b   1.000
_cell.length_c   1.000
_cell.angle_alpha   90.00
_cell.angle_beta   90.00
_cell.angle_gamma   90.00
#
_symmetry.space_group_name_H-M   'P 1'
#
loop_
_entity.id
_entity.type
_entity.pdbx_description
1 polymer ?
#
loop_
_entity_poly.entity_id
_entity_poly.type
_entity_poly.pdbx_seq_one_letter_code
_entity_poly.pdbx_strand_id
1 'polypeptide(L)'
;SGASPADYLMFTISGYTSVAVQAIDPKKRENVDEYRYDGSSVKVRPVDVSRNEPGVVDESSFKSDIVTPAVLTSVLSSAVKDSGVQDGTVSVLTIEKFFANEPEPKIQVVVGSPRASKNVRYTPAGDFIETV
;
A
#
# COMPACT_ATOMS: atom_id res chain seq x y z
N SER A 1 10.49 -10.34 -22.44
CA SER A 1 11.03 -9.14 -21.78
C SER A 1 10.05 -8.75 -20.70
N GLY A 2 10.48 -8.73 -19.44
CA GLY A 2 9.64 -8.21 -18.35
C GLY A 2 9.56 -6.69 -18.46
N ALA A 3 8.38 -6.12 -18.29
CA ALA A 3 8.25 -4.67 -18.15
C ALA A 3 9.04 -4.23 -16.91
N SER A 4 9.75 -3.09 -16.99
CA SER A 4 10.40 -2.50 -15.82
C SER A 4 9.36 -2.24 -14.72
N PRO A 5 9.70 -2.47 -13.44
CA PRO A 5 8.81 -2.15 -12.34
C PRO A 5 8.40 -0.68 -12.37
N ALA A 6 7.11 -0.43 -12.18
CA ALA A 6 6.57 0.92 -12.12
C ALA A 6 6.93 1.58 -10.78
N ASP A 7 6.97 2.91 -10.76
CA ASP A 7 7.12 3.68 -9.53
C ASP A 7 5.72 3.91 -8.92
N TYR A 8 5.47 3.29 -7.77
CA TYR A 8 4.25 3.44 -7.01
C TYR A 8 4.46 4.42 -5.85
N LEU A 9 3.43 5.17 -5.52
CA LEU A 9 3.35 5.94 -4.28
C LEU A 9 2.57 5.20 -3.21
N MET A 10 1.54 4.47 -3.63
CA MET A 10 0.67 3.73 -2.73
C MET A 10 0.04 2.55 -3.46
N PHE A 11 -0.04 1.42 -2.76
CA PHE A 11 -0.85 0.27 -3.16
C PHE A 11 -1.82 -0.06 -2.03
N THR A 12 -3.09 -0.29 -2.35
CA THR A 12 -4.13 -0.56 -1.35
C THR A 12 -5.01 -1.74 -1.78
N ILE A 13 -5.32 -2.62 -0.84
CA ILE A 13 -6.37 -3.63 -0.94
C ILE A 13 -7.44 -3.27 0.08
N SER A 14 -8.70 -3.17 -0.33
CA SER A 14 -9.82 -2.87 0.56
C SER A 14 -10.89 -3.96 0.45
N GLY A 15 -11.31 -4.50 1.59
CA GLY A 15 -12.40 -5.48 1.70
C GLY A 15 -12.19 -6.74 0.86
N TYR A 16 -10.95 -7.08 0.50
CA TYR A 16 -10.57 -8.19 -0.41
C TYR A 16 -11.16 -8.13 -1.83
N THR A 17 -11.89 -7.08 -2.19
CA THR A 17 -12.62 -6.97 -3.46
C THR A 17 -12.18 -5.79 -4.31
N SER A 18 -11.49 -4.82 -3.71
CA SER A 18 -10.98 -3.65 -4.40
C SER A 18 -9.47 -3.51 -4.24
N VAL A 19 -8.81 -3.16 -5.34
CA VAL A 19 -7.38 -2.83 -5.39
C VAL A 19 -7.25 -1.41 -5.94
N ALA A 20 -6.42 -0.58 -5.32
CA ALA A 20 -6.07 0.74 -5.82
C ALA A 20 -4.55 0.91 -5.84
N VAL A 21 -4.04 1.57 -6.88
CA VAL A 21 -2.61 1.87 -7.03
C VAL A 21 -2.49 3.33 -7.44
N GLN A 22 -1.65 4.09 -6.74
CA GLN A 22 -1.18 5.40 -7.20
C GLN A 22 0.21 5.22 -7.79
N ALA A 23 0.38 5.56 -9.07
CA ALA A 23 1.62 5.35 -9.81
C ALA A 23 2.04 6.62 -10.57
N ILE A 24 3.35 6.80 -10.69
CA ILE A 24 3.96 7.89 -11.46
C ILE A 24 3.92 7.54 -12.94
N ASP A 25 3.51 8.48 -13.80
CA ASP A 25 3.60 8.30 -15.25
C ASP A 25 5.08 8.25 -15.68
N PRO A 26 5.56 7.13 -16.26
CA PRO A 26 6.97 7.01 -16.65
C PRO A 26 7.39 7.97 -17.77
N LYS A 27 6.44 8.55 -18.51
CA LYS A 27 6.69 9.52 -19.58
C LYS A 27 6.61 10.96 -19.09
N LYS A 28 5.96 11.20 -17.95
CA LYS A 28 5.72 12.53 -17.39
C LYS A 28 5.67 12.44 -15.87
N ARG A 29 6.83 12.39 -15.22
CA ARG A 29 6.98 12.02 -13.80
C ARG A 29 6.29 12.97 -12.82
N GLU A 30 5.97 14.18 -13.24
CA GLU A 30 5.15 15.12 -12.48
C GLU A 30 3.66 14.73 -12.41
N ASN A 31 3.21 13.78 -13.24
CA ASN A 31 1.86 13.25 -13.23
C ASN A 31 1.79 11.96 -12.39
N VAL A 32 0.73 11.87 -11.59
CA VAL A 32 0.37 10.66 -10.83
C VAL A 32 -1.07 10.32 -11.16
N ASP A 33 -1.33 9.04 -11.40
CA ASP A 33 -2.68 8.52 -11.61
C ASP A 33 -3.02 7.45 -10.56
N GLU A 34 -4.28 7.44 -10.13
CA GLU A 34 -4.85 6.33 -9.36
C GLU A 34 -5.59 5.38 -10.30
N TYR A 35 -5.17 4.11 -10.28
CA TYR A 35 -5.82 2.99 -10.93
C TYR A 35 -6.58 2.19 -9.89
N ARG A 36 -7.90 2.11 -10.01
CA ARG A 36 -8.75 1.39 -9.06
C ARG A 36 -9.54 0.30 -9.75
N TYR A 37 -9.36 -0.93 -9.29
CA TYR A 37 -10.19 -2.07 -9.64
C TYR A 37 -11.22 -2.33 -8.53
N ASP A 38 -12.48 -2.51 -8.90
CA ASP A 38 -13.61 -2.73 -7.98
C ASP A 38 -14.28 -4.11 -8.16
N GLY A 39 -13.60 -5.05 -8.81
CA GLY A 39 -14.15 -6.37 -9.13
C GLY A 39 -14.80 -6.45 -10.52
N SER A 40 -14.98 -5.33 -11.22
CA SER A 40 -15.62 -5.29 -12.54
C SER A 40 -14.78 -4.62 -13.62
N SER A 41 -14.17 -3.48 -13.30
CA SER A 41 -13.45 -2.63 -14.24
C SER A 41 -12.35 -1.85 -13.55
N VAL A 42 -11.37 -1.38 -14.33
CA VAL A 42 -10.35 -0.45 -13.84
C VAL A 42 -10.79 0.97 -14.16
N LYS A 43 -10.90 1.80 -13.13
CA LYS A 43 -11.11 3.24 -13.22
C LYS A 43 -9.78 3.95 -13.04
N VAL A 44 -9.52 4.94 -13.88
CA VAL A 44 -8.29 5.76 -13.83
C VAL A 44 -8.68 7.20 -13.57
N ARG A 45 -7.98 7.85 -12.63
CA ARG A 45 -8.14 9.29 -12.37
C ARG A 45 -6.79 9.93 -12.02
N PRO A 46 -6.58 11.20 -12.40
CA PRO A 46 -5.40 11.92 -11.95
C PRO A 46 -5.42 12.15 -10.45
N VAL A 47 -4.24 12.12 -9.83
CA VAL A 47 -4.00 12.51 -8.43
C VAL A 47 -3.35 13.89 -8.43
N ASP A 48 -3.97 14.84 -7.74
CA ASP A 48 -3.40 16.18 -7.59
C ASP A 48 -2.21 16.16 -6.63
N VAL A 49 -1.00 16.27 -7.18
CA VAL A 49 0.26 16.37 -6.44
C VAL A 49 0.89 17.76 -6.53
N SER A 50 0.15 18.76 -7.06
CA SER A 50 0.67 20.11 -7.32
C SER A 50 1.09 20.88 -6.06
N ARG A 51 0.64 20.43 -4.88
CA ARG A 51 0.95 21.03 -3.58
C ARG A 51 2.17 20.45 -2.90
N ASN A 52 2.73 19.36 -3.42
CA ASN A 52 3.92 18.76 -2.86
C ASN A 52 5.15 19.59 -3.22
N GLU A 53 6.13 19.65 -2.32
CA GLU A 53 7.41 20.26 -2.68
C GLU A 53 8.09 19.47 -3.81
N PRO A 54 8.89 20.13 -4.66
CA PRO A 54 9.65 19.45 -5.70
C PRO A 54 10.49 18.29 -5.12
N GLY A 55 10.40 17.11 -5.76
CA GLY A 55 11.14 15.91 -5.34
C GLY A 55 10.39 14.99 -4.36
N VAL A 56 9.40 15.49 -3.61
CA VAL A 56 8.67 14.68 -2.61
C VAL A 56 7.99 13.46 -3.25
N VAL A 57 7.40 13.63 -4.45
CA VAL A 57 6.76 12.52 -5.18
C VAL A 57 7.76 11.42 -5.52
N ASP A 58 8.96 11.79 -5.99
CA ASP A 58 10.00 10.83 -6.32
C ASP A 58 10.55 10.14 -5.07
N GLU A 59 10.77 10.88 -3.98
CA GLU A 59 11.26 10.35 -2.70
C GLU A 59 10.28 9.38 -2.04
N SER A 60 8.98 9.70 -2.09
CA SER A 60 7.90 8.85 -1.61
C SER A 60 7.67 7.59 -2.46
N SER A 61 8.27 7.51 -3.66
CA SER A 61 8.05 6.38 -4.55
C SER A 61 8.80 5.12 -4.14
N PHE A 62 8.25 3.97 -4.54
CA PHE A 62 8.85 2.65 -4.41
C PHE A 62 8.55 1.80 -5.64
N LYS A 63 9.39 0.79 -5.90
CA LYS A 63 9.21 -0.10 -7.06
C LYS A 63 8.08 -1.09 -6.82
N SER A 64 7.24 -1.29 -7.84
CA SER A 64 6.05 -2.15 -7.78
C SER A 64 6.33 -3.61 -7.43
N ASP A 65 7.57 -4.08 -7.59
CA ASP A 65 8.03 -5.44 -7.31
C ASP A 65 8.65 -5.61 -5.91
N ILE A 66 8.65 -4.55 -5.08
CA ILE A 66 9.25 -4.59 -3.74
C ILE A 66 8.56 -5.55 -2.77
N VAL A 67 7.27 -5.84 -2.99
CA VAL A 67 6.51 -6.83 -2.21
C VAL A 67 5.96 -7.91 -3.12
N THR A 68 6.22 -9.17 -2.77
CA THR A 68 5.69 -10.32 -3.51
C THR A 68 4.27 -10.69 -3.05
N PRO A 69 3.44 -11.32 -3.90
CA PRO A 69 2.13 -11.83 -3.49
C PRO A 69 2.20 -12.83 -2.33
N ALA A 70 3.29 -13.61 -2.23
CA ALA A 70 3.52 -14.54 -1.14
C ALA A 70 3.69 -13.82 0.21
N VAL A 71 4.44 -12.71 0.22
CA VAL A 71 4.59 -11.86 1.42
C VAL A 71 3.24 -11.28 1.83
N LEU A 72 2.46 -10.73 0.89
CA LEU A 72 1.13 -10.19 1.19
C LEU A 72 0.21 -11.24 1.81
N THR A 73 0.24 -12.47 1.29
CA THR A 73 -0.54 -13.58 1.83
C THR A 73 -0.12 -13.92 3.27
N SER A 74 1.20 -13.96 3.54
CA SER A 74 1.75 -14.20 4.88
C SER A 74 1.34 -13.11 5.88
N VAL A 75 1.47 -11.84 5.47
CA VAL A 75 1.09 -10.68 6.28
C VAL A 75 -0.40 -10.68 6.60
N LEU A 76 -1.26 -10.90 5.60
CA LEU A 76 -2.71 -10.97 5.80
C LEU A 76 -3.12 -12.11 6.74
N SER A 77 -2.40 -13.24 6.69
CA SER A 77 -2.65 -14.39 7.57
C SER A 77 -2.20 -14.14 9.02
N SER A 78 -1.19 -13.28 9.23
CA SER A 78 -0.61 -13.01 10.55
C SER A 78 -1.25 -11.80 11.23
N ALA A 79 -1.76 -10.83 10.47
CA ALA A 79 -2.25 -9.54 10.96
C ALA A 79 -3.27 -9.64 12.10
N VAL A 80 -4.24 -10.54 12.00
CA VAL A 80 -5.25 -10.70 13.07
C VAL A 80 -4.59 -11.11 14.39
N LYS A 81 -3.67 -12.08 14.34
CA LYS A 81 -2.92 -12.53 15.51
C LYS A 81 -2.04 -11.41 16.08
N ASP A 82 -1.26 -10.76 15.23
CA ASP A 82 -0.28 -9.74 15.66
C ASP A 82 -0.95 -8.47 16.19
N SER A 83 -2.17 -8.17 15.74
CA SER A 83 -2.96 -7.06 16.27
C SER A 83 -3.39 -7.25 17.73
N GLY A 84 -3.55 -8.52 18.16
CA GLY A 84 -4.20 -8.87 19.43
C GLY A 84 -5.69 -8.46 19.52
N VAL A 85 -6.33 -8.11 18.40
CA VAL A 85 -7.76 -7.81 18.34
C VAL A 85 -8.53 -9.11 18.33
N GLN A 86 -9.25 -9.40 19.42
CA GLN A 86 -10.14 -10.55 19.51
C GLN A 86 -11.24 -10.46 18.44
N ASP A 87 -11.46 -11.57 17.74
CA ASP A 87 -12.41 -11.70 16.61
C ASP A 87 -12.17 -10.64 15.52
N GLY A 88 -10.91 -10.22 15.38
CA GLY A 88 -10.49 -9.22 14.40
C GLY A 88 -10.60 -9.73 12.96
N THR A 89 -10.92 -8.82 12.06
CA THR A 89 -10.89 -9.04 10.61
C THR A 89 -10.07 -7.96 9.95
N VAL A 90 -9.37 -8.31 8.86
CA VAL A 90 -8.65 -7.33 8.05
C VAL A 90 -9.66 -6.57 7.19
N SER A 91 -9.60 -5.24 7.23
CA SER A 91 -10.42 -4.37 6.40
C SER A 91 -9.65 -3.75 5.24
N VAL A 92 -8.39 -3.38 5.48
CA VAL A 92 -7.53 -2.70 4.51
C VAL A 92 -6.09 -3.16 4.66
N LEU A 93 -5.38 -3.31 3.55
CA LEU A 93 -3.92 -3.38 3.49
C LEU A 93 -3.42 -2.22 2.62
N THR A 94 -2.41 -1.50 3.09
CA THR A 94 -1.74 -0.42 2.36
C THR A 94 -0.24 -0.70 2.32
N ILE A 95 0.41 -0.39 1.19
CA ILE A 95 1.87 -0.34 1.05
C ILE A 95 2.21 1.08 0.63
N GLU A 96 2.93 1.80 1.49
CA GLU A 96 3.34 3.18 1.25
C GLU A 96 4.58 3.53 2.07
N LYS A 97 5.28 4.59 1.68
CA LYS A 97 6.21 5.29 2.58
C LYS A 97 5.39 6.29 3.39
N PHE A 98 5.36 6.13 4.71
CA PHE A 98 4.62 7.04 5.59
C PHE A 98 5.30 8.41 5.71
N PHE A 99 6.60 8.46 5.45
CA PHE A 99 7.38 9.69 5.28
C PHE A 99 8.27 9.57 4.04
N ALA A 100 8.42 10.65 3.27
CA ALA A 100 9.15 10.65 2.01
C ALA A 100 10.60 10.16 2.14
N ASN A 101 11.24 10.42 3.29
CA ASN A 101 12.61 10.01 3.58
C ASN A 101 12.75 8.58 4.12
N GLU A 102 11.69 7.79 4.18
CA GLU A 102 11.81 6.37 4.53
C GLU A 102 12.57 5.61 3.42
N PRO A 103 13.55 4.75 3.79
CA PRO A 103 14.32 4.02 2.80
C PRO A 103 13.45 3.01 2.03
N GLU A 104 12.46 2.45 2.72
CA GLU A 104 11.53 1.46 2.17
C GLU A 104 10.09 1.78 2.62
N PRO A 105 9.08 1.45 1.80
CA PRO A 105 7.69 1.49 2.24
C PRO A 105 7.45 0.45 3.32
N LYS A 106 6.33 0.60 4.03
CA LYS A 106 5.85 -0.40 4.99
C LYS A 106 4.53 -0.96 4.51
N ILE A 107 4.26 -2.20 4.87
CA ILE A 107 2.93 -2.80 4.72
C ILE A 107 2.16 -2.49 6.00
N GLN A 108 1.05 -1.79 5.90
CA GLN A 108 0.13 -1.53 7.01
C GLN A 108 -1.19 -2.26 6.79
N VAL A 109 -1.61 -3.03 7.78
CA VAL A 109 -2.88 -3.77 7.77
C VAL A 109 -3.78 -3.22 8.86
N VAL A 110 -4.99 -2.82 8.49
CA VAL A 110 -6.02 -2.40 9.43
C VAL A 110 -6.79 -3.64 9.87
N VAL A 111 -6.71 -3.97 11.17
CA VAL A 111 -7.47 -5.07 11.78
C VAL A 111 -8.50 -4.51 12.73
N GLY A 112 -9.76 -4.85 12.50
CA GLY A 112 -10.89 -4.33 13.26
C GLY A 112 -11.88 -5.41 13.70
N SER A 113 -12.54 -5.13 14.81
CA SER A 113 -13.75 -5.79 15.32
C SER A 113 -14.75 -4.71 15.76
N PRO A 114 -15.99 -5.06 16.15
CA PRO A 114 -16.96 -4.06 16.60
C PRO A 114 -16.52 -3.21 17.81
N ARG A 115 -15.47 -3.63 18.54
CA ARG A 115 -15.02 -2.98 19.80
C ARG A 115 -13.57 -2.48 19.76
N ALA A 116 -12.79 -2.81 18.74
CA ALA A 116 -11.40 -2.41 18.64
C ALA A 116 -10.94 -2.33 17.19
N SER A 117 -10.02 -1.41 16.89
CA SER A 117 -9.34 -1.32 15.59
C SER A 117 -7.88 -0.96 15.83
N LYS A 118 -6.97 -1.61 15.13
CA LYS A 118 -5.54 -1.35 15.21
C LYS A 118 -4.88 -1.39 13.83
N ASN A 119 -3.80 -0.64 13.68
CA ASN A 119 -2.93 -0.71 12.51
C ASN A 119 -1.75 -1.61 12.84
N VAL A 120 -1.51 -2.63 12.03
CA VAL A 120 -0.39 -3.57 12.19
C VAL A 120 0.59 -3.31 11.07
N ARG A 121 1.87 -3.08 11.39
CA ARG A 121 2.89 -2.69 10.42
C ARG A 121 3.95 -3.77 10.23
N TYR A 122 4.36 -3.94 8.99
CA TYR A 122 5.34 -4.92 8.54
C TYR A 122 6.35 -4.30 7.58
N THR A 123 7.53 -4.91 7.50
CA THR A 123 8.53 -4.63 6.46
C THR A 123 8.04 -5.14 5.09
N PRO A 124 8.65 -4.71 3.97
CA PRO A 124 8.37 -5.30 2.64
C PRO A 124 8.64 -6.80 2.55
N ALA A 125 9.47 -7.35 3.44
CA ALA A 125 9.73 -8.79 3.56
C ALA A 125 8.64 -9.53 4.36
N GLY A 126 7.76 -8.80 5.05
CA GLY A 126 6.67 -9.35 5.87
C GLY A 126 7.01 -9.54 7.34
N ASP A 127 8.13 -8.99 7.82
CA ASP A 127 8.49 -9.05 9.24
C ASP A 127 7.64 -8.06 10.03
N PHE A 128 7.08 -8.51 11.16
CA PHE A 128 6.30 -7.66 12.06
C PHE A 128 7.19 -6.55 12.65
N ILE A 129 6.68 -5.31 12.62
CA ILE A 129 7.34 -4.14 13.20
C ILE A 129 6.64 -3.76 14.51
N GLU A 130 5.37 -3.36 14.40
CA GLU A 130 4.61 -2.77 15.51
C GLU A 130 3.10 -2.85 15.29
N THR A 131 2.37 -2.56 16.36
CA THR A 131 0.93 -2.32 16.34
C THR A 131 0.67 -0.91 16.88
N VAL A 132 -0.04 -0.10 16.09
CA VAL A 132 -0.37 1.32 16.33
C VAL A 132 -1.86 1.50 16.60
#